data_AF-A0AAE0AP22-F1
#
_entry.id   AF-A0AAE0AP22-F1
#
_cell.length_a   1.000
_cell.length_b   1.000
_cell.length_c   1.000
_cell.angle_alpha   90.00
_cell.angle_beta   90.00
_cell.angle_gamma   90.00
#
_symmetry.space_group_name_H-M   'P 1'
#
loop_
_entity.id
_entity.type
_entity.pdbx_description
1 polymer ?
#
loop_
_entity_poly.entity_id
_entity_poly.type
_entity_poly.pdbx_seq_one_letter_code
_entity_poly.pdbx_strand_id
1 'polypeptide(L)' 'MAPLTYLEWSYMPNDLLDRIWKEDNTNAPEQYRIKCLANIGSLWRGWKSRVKKKVLYRIGNR' A
#
# COMPACT_ATOMS: atom_id res chain seq x y z
N MET A 1 8.10 3.80 1.36
CA MET A 1 6.86 4.07 0.55
C MET A 1 6.51 2.83 -0.26
N ALA A 2 5.25 2.37 -0.24
CA ALA A 2 4.82 1.19 -1.00
C ALA A 2 4.77 1.47 -2.52
N PRO A 3 5.43 0.67 -3.38
CA PRO A 3 5.51 0.92 -4.81
C PRO A 3 4.16 0.85 -5.53
N LEU A 4 4.02 1.71 -6.54
CA LEU A 4 2.83 1.81 -7.39
C LEU A 4 2.77 0.75 -8.49
N THR A 5 3.86 0.00 -8.69
CA THR A 5 4.07 -0.96 -9.78
C THR A 5 3.16 -2.20 -9.67
N TYR A 6 2.86 -2.67 -8.45
CA TYR A 6 2.01 -3.83 -8.26
C TYR A 6 0.53 -3.47 -8.37
N LEU A 7 -0.27 -4.27 -9.08
CA LEU A 7 -1.70 -4.02 -9.24
C LEU A 7 -2.46 -4.31 -7.94
N GLU A 8 -2.07 -5.38 -7.25
CA GLU A 8 -2.70 -5.87 -6.01
C GLU A 8 -1.67 -6.02 -4.89
N TRP A 9 -2.16 -5.93 -3.65
CA TRP A 9 -1.33 -6.09 -2.45
C TRP A 9 -0.79 -7.52 -2.29
N SER A 10 -1.56 -8.52 -2.75
CA SER A 10 -1.19 -9.94 -2.82
C SER A 10 0.00 -10.22 -3.73
N TYR A 11 0.25 -9.35 -4.72
CA TYR A 11 1.37 -9.49 -5.66
C TYR A 11 2.67 -8.87 -5.16
N MET A 12 2.64 -8.29 -3.96
CA MET A 12 3.79 -7.66 -3.35
C MET A 12 4.75 -8.74 -2.82
N PRO A 13 6.03 -8.76 -3.24
CA PRO A 13 7.00 -9.74 -2.76
C PRO A 13 7.17 -9.66 -1.24
N ASN A 14 7.41 -10.82 -0.61
CA ASN A 14 7.61 -10.88 0.84
C ASN A 14 8.78 -9.97 1.27
N ASP A 15 9.92 -9.97 0.58
CA ASP A 15 11.06 -9.10 0.92
C ASP A 15 10.70 -7.60 0.97
N LEU A 16 9.73 -7.19 0.16
CA LEU A 16 9.25 -5.82 0.12
C LEU A 16 8.27 -5.53 1.27
N LEU A 17 7.40 -6.48 1.61
CA LEU A 17 6.54 -6.40 2.79
C LEU A 17 7.37 -6.37 4.08
N ASP A 18 8.44 -7.16 4.14
CA ASP A 18 9.44 -7.18 5.21
C ASP A 18 10.13 -5.84 5.36
N ARG A 19 10.51 -5.22 4.23
CA ARG A 19 11.11 -3.89 4.23
C ARG A 19 10.12 -2.83 4.69
N ILE A 20 8.86 -2.88 4.25
CA ILE A 20 7.81 -1.96 4.71
C ILE A 20 7.61 -2.10 6.22
N TRP A 21 7.52 -3.33 6.73
CA TRP A 21 7.40 -3.59 8.16
C TRP A 21 8.58 -3.02 8.97
N LYS A 22 9.81 -3.19 8.47
CA LYS A 22 11.03 -2.65 9.11
C LYS A 22 11.09 -1.11 9.04
N GLU A 23 10.66 -0.50 7.93
CA GLU A 23 10.65 0.95 7.76
C GLU A 23 9.56 1.65 8.58
N ASP A 24 8.45 0.97 8.85
CA ASP A 24 7.29 1.53 9.57
C ASP A 24 7.57 1.78 11.06
N ASN A 25 8.78 1.43 11.56
CA ASN A 25 9.27 1.66 12.93
C ASN A 25 8.20 1.39 14.01
N THR A 26 7.38 0.37 13.76
CA THR A 26 6.26 0.08 14.64
C THR A 26 6.82 -0.54 15.91
N ASN A 27 6.50 0.01 17.08
CA ASN A 27 6.72 -0.68 18.36
C ASN A 27 5.75 -1.87 18.54
N ALA A 28 4.99 -2.25 17.50
CA ALA A 28 4.04 -3.33 17.58
C ALA A 28 4.79 -4.67 17.58
N PRO A 29 4.42 -5.59 18.47
CA PRO A 29 4.98 -6.94 18.48
C PRO A 29 4.81 -7.64 17.13
N GLU A 30 5.77 -8.51 16.77
CA GLU A 30 5.81 -9.25 15.49
C GLU A 30 4.50 -10.00 15.19
N GLN A 31 3.82 -10.51 16.23
CA GLN A 31 2.49 -11.14 16.11
C GLN A 31 1.40 -10.25 15.49
N TYR A 32 1.55 -8.93 15.53
CA TYR A 32 0.64 -7.97 14.90
C TYR A 32 1.03 -7.61 13.46
N ARG A 33 2.19 -8.07 12.98
CA ARG A 33 2.70 -7.77 11.64
C ARG A 33 1.68 -8.02 10.54
N ILE A 34 1.00 -9.17 10.58
CA ILE A 34 -0.02 -9.53 9.58
C ILE A 34 -1.17 -8.50 9.58
N LYS A 35 -1.64 -8.08 10.77
CA LYS A 35 -2.72 -7.09 10.91
C LYS A 35 -2.27 -5.70 10.44
N CYS A 36 -1.06 -5.29 10.79
CA CYS A 36 -0.50 -4.01 10.35
C CYS A 36 -0.33 -3.97 8.82
N LEU A 37 0.29 -5.01 8.23
CA LEU A 37 0.44 -5.10 6.77
C LEU A 37 -0.90 -5.13 6.04
N ALA A 38 -1.93 -5.79 6.60
CA ALA A 38 -3.28 -5.77 6.05
C ALA A 38 -3.88 -4.35 6.06
N ASN A 39 -3.68 -3.60 7.15
CA ASN A 39 -4.15 -2.21 7.26
C ASN A 39 -3.42 -1.29 6.28
N ILE A 40 -2.09 -1.37 6.21
CA ILE A 40 -1.27 -0.62 5.25
C ILE A 40 -1.71 -0.94 3.82
N GLY A 41 -1.98 -2.20 3.51
CA GLY A 41 -2.50 -2.60 2.21
C GLY A 41 -3.86 -2.00 1.87
N SER A 42 -4.76 -1.89 2.86
CA SER A 42 -6.05 -1.21 2.69
C SER A 42 -5.88 0.29 2.41
N LEU A 43 -5.03 0.97 3.19
CA LEU A 43 -4.72 2.39 3.01
C LEU A 43 -4.08 2.66 1.64
N TRP A 44 -3.14 1.81 1.23
CA TRP A 44 -2.50 1.91 -0.07
C TRP A 44 -3.49 1.73 -1.23
N ARG A 45 -4.39 0.74 -1.16
CA ARG A 45 -5.47 0.57 -2.15
C ARG A 45 -6.38 1.79 -2.22
N GLY A 46 -6.78 2.32 -1.06
CA GLY A 46 -7.60 3.53 -0.96
C GLY A 46 -6.92 4.76 -1.58
N TRP A 47 -5.63 4.95 -1.28
CA TRP A 47 -4.83 6.02 -1.89
C TRP A 47 -4.71 5.84 -3.41
N LYS A 48 -4.40 4.63 -3.89
CA LYS A 48 -4.31 4.33 -5.33
C LYS A 48 -5.62 4.62 -6.06
N SER A 49 -6.76 4.26 -5.47
CA SER A 49 -8.09 4.56 -6.00
C SER A 49 -8.33 6.08 -6.12
N ARG A 50 -7.96 6.86 -5.09
CA ARG A 50 -8.04 8.33 -5.13
C ARG A 50 -7.15 8.95 -6.20
N VAL A 51 -5.92 8.45 -6.37
CA VAL A 51 -5.00 8.90 -7.42
C VAL A 51 -5.57 8.60 -8.80
N LYS A 52 -6.06 7.38 -9.04
CA LYS A 52 -6.73 7.01 -10.30
C LYS A 52 -7.92 7.91 -10.60
N LYS A 53 -8.78 8.19 -9.61
CA LYS A 53 -9.89 9.13 -9.77
C LYS A 53 -9.40 10.52 -10.19
N LYS A 54 -8.41 11.08 -9.49
CA LYS A 54 -7.83 12.39 -9.83
C LYS A 54 -7.25 12.43 -11.26
N VAL A 55 -6.64 11.35 -11.73
CA VAL A 55 -6.14 11.23 -13.11
C VAL A 55 -7.29 11.15 -14.12
N LEU A 56 -8.29 10.30 -13.87
CA LEU A 56 -9.48 10.15 -14.72
C LEU A 56 -10.27 11.47 -14.87
N TYR A 57 -10.50 12.19 -13.78
CA TYR A 57 -11.15 13.51 -13.81
C TYR A 57 -10.34 14.57 -14.59
N ARG A 58 -9.02 14.41 -14.69
CA ARG A 58 -8.15 15.31 -15.45
C ARG A 58 -8.15 15.04 -16.95
N ILE A 59 -8.50 13.82 -17.37
CA ILE A 59 -8.53 13.41 -18.79
C ILE A 59 -9.92 13.65 -19.40
N GLY A 60 -11.00 13.48 -18.63
CA GLY A 60 -12.38 13.67 -19.10
C GLY A 60 -12.88 15.13 -19.15
N ASN A 61 -12.03 16.11 -18.83
CA ASN A 61 -12.34 17.54 -18.81
C ASN A 61 -11.49 18.31 -19.84
N ARG A 62 -11.11 17.66 -20.92
CA ARG A 62 -10.25 18.20 -21.97
C ARG A 62 -10.91 18.08 -23.33
#